data_AF-A0A2U3PTC1-F1
#
_entry.id   AF-A0A2U3PTC1-F1
#
_cell.length_a   1.000
_cell.length_b   1.000
_cell.length_c   1.000
_cell.angle_alpha   90.00
_cell.angle_beta   90.00
_cell.angle_gamma   90.00
#
_symmetry.space_group_name_H-M   'P 1'
#
loop_
_entity.id
_entity.type
_entity.pdbx_description
1 polymer ?
#
loop_
_entity_poly.entity_id
_entity_poly.type
_entity_poly.pdbx_seq_one_letter_code
_entity_poly.pdbx_strand_id
1 'polypeptide(L)'
;MSTAKCSVHRRDAIVLERGKVEAAPDDLYVDCTAKAFRKRPSVSVFDAEEITRQQVRPGRLSLSAALIAHVEASYGDDAIKNDLCAPIPSVELAADYLSTMLDTLRNERRWGPIRSCVVGSTSIGYPALVFRTPA
;
A
#
# COMPACT_ATOMS: atom_id res chain seq x y z
N MET A 1 3.28 24.39 -11.54
CA MET A 1 3.76 24.76 -10.18
C MET A 1 4.87 23.79 -9.80
N SER A 2 6.12 24.26 -9.72
CA SER A 2 7.27 23.44 -9.33
C SER A 2 7.21 23.25 -7.81
N THR A 3 6.91 22.06 -7.33
CA THR A 3 7.09 21.71 -5.91
C THR A 3 8.58 21.78 -5.60
N ALA A 4 9.00 22.70 -4.74
CA ALA A 4 10.35 22.72 -4.21
C ALA A 4 10.48 21.51 -3.28
N LYS A 5 11.11 20.44 -3.77
CA LYS A 5 11.34 19.26 -2.95
C LYS A 5 12.29 19.62 -1.80
N CYS A 6 11.92 19.23 -0.60
CA CYS A 6 12.80 19.35 0.56
C CYS A 6 13.97 18.38 0.35
N SER A 7 15.20 18.88 0.37
CA SER A 7 16.39 18.08 0.08
C SER A 7 17.08 17.60 1.35
N VAL A 8 17.12 18.42 2.42
CA VAL A 8 17.70 18.09 3.73
C VAL A 8 17.08 18.96 4.84
N HIS A 9 16.83 18.39 6.02
CA HIS A 9 16.50 19.15 7.23
C HIS A 9 17.73 19.23 8.17
N ARG A 10 18.09 20.43 8.62
CA ARG A 10 19.03 20.69 9.71
C ARG A 10 18.27 21.33 10.87
N ARG A 11 18.85 21.30 12.08
CA ARG A 11 18.22 21.87 13.29
C ARG A 11 17.84 23.34 13.15
N ASP A 12 18.59 24.10 12.36
CA ASP A 12 18.43 25.54 12.15
C ASP A 12 17.81 25.88 10.79
N ALA A 13 17.50 24.89 9.94
CA ALA A 13 17.11 25.15 8.56
C ALA A 13 16.37 24.03 7.83
N ILE A 14 15.49 24.44 6.91
CA ILE A 14 14.90 23.61 5.87
C ILE A 14 15.62 23.93 4.56
N VAL A 15 16.34 22.95 4.01
CA VAL A 15 17.04 23.09 2.72
C VAL A 15 16.15 22.57 1.60
N LEU A 16 15.87 23.42 0.62
CA LEU A 16 15.10 23.12 -0.57
C LEU A 16 16.04 23.01 -1.77
N GLU A 17 15.60 22.37 -2.85
CA GLU A 17 16.39 22.30 -4.10
C GLU A 17 16.83 23.67 -4.64
N ARG A 18 16.07 24.74 -4.36
CA ARG A 18 16.32 26.09 -4.86
C ARG A 18 16.33 27.15 -3.76
N GLY A 19 16.63 26.78 -2.52
CA GLY A 19 16.68 27.76 -1.43
C GLY A 19 16.84 27.17 -0.04
N LYS A 20 16.82 28.05 0.96
CA LYS A 20 16.88 27.73 2.38
C LYS A 20 15.82 28.55 3.11
N VAL A 21 15.15 27.94 4.07
CA VAL A 21 14.28 28.63 5.04
C VAL A 21 14.88 28.37 6.43
N GLU A 22 15.06 29.41 7.24
CA GLU A 22 15.52 29.24 8.63
C GLU A 22 14.43 28.53 9.45
N ALA A 23 14.83 27.56 10.27
CA ALA A 23 13.94 26.79 11.13
C ALA A 23 14.08 27.28 12.59
N ALA A 24 12.94 27.51 13.25
CA ALA A 24 12.93 27.87 14.65
C ALA A 24 13.26 26.66 15.54
N PRO A 25 14.03 26.81 16.64
CA PRO A 25 14.47 25.68 17.47
C PRO A 25 13.35 24.89 18.16
N ASP A 26 12.22 25.55 18.45
CA ASP A 26 11.11 24.99 19.22
C ASP A 26 9.92 24.54 18.34
N ASP A 27 10.08 24.61 17.01
CA ASP A 27 9.05 24.23 16.04
C ASP A 27 9.25 22.79 15.52
N LEU A 28 8.13 22.10 15.28
CA LEU A 28 8.11 20.82 14.58
C LEU A 28 7.83 21.03 13.08
N TYR A 29 8.76 20.61 12.23
CA TYR A 29 8.59 20.61 10.78
C TYR A 29 8.35 19.18 10.27
N VAL A 30 7.26 18.98 9.54
CA VAL A 30 6.90 17.68 8.94
C VAL A 30 7.05 17.75 7.43
N ASP A 31 8.02 17.03 6.88
CA ASP A 31 8.15 16.84 5.43
C ASP A 31 7.18 15.75 4.95
N CYS A 32 5.99 16.16 4.53
CA CYS A 32 5.00 15.26 3.95
C CYS A 32 5.32 14.82 2.50
N THR A 33 6.37 15.39 1.90
CA THR A 33 6.85 15.02 0.56
C THR A 33 7.94 13.95 0.60
N ALA A 34 8.44 13.64 1.79
CA ALA A 34 9.42 12.60 2.01
C ALA A 34 8.89 11.25 1.49
N LYS A 35 9.74 10.55 0.73
CA LYS A 35 9.41 9.22 0.23
C LYS A 35 9.51 8.20 1.36
N ALA A 36 8.35 7.81 1.90
CA ALA A 36 8.27 6.91 3.05
C ALA A 36 8.87 5.52 2.78
N PHE A 37 8.77 5.01 1.54
CA PHE A 37 9.21 3.65 1.20
C PHE A 37 9.95 3.59 -0.14
N ARG A 38 11.00 2.76 -0.22
CA ARG A 38 11.66 2.44 -1.50
C ARG A 38 10.79 1.45 -2.28
N LYS A 39 10.68 1.64 -3.59
CA LYS A 39 10.08 0.64 -4.48
C LYS A 39 10.95 -0.61 -4.48
N ARG A 40 10.30 -1.75 -4.30
CA ARG A 40 10.91 -3.08 -4.36
C ARG A 40 10.25 -3.87 -5.49
N PRO A 41 10.96 -4.80 -6.12
CA PRO A 41 10.35 -5.75 -7.04
C PRO A 41 9.21 -6.50 -6.35
N SER A 42 8.14 -6.78 -7.07
CA SER A 42 7.07 -7.64 -6.58
C SER A 42 7.55 -9.09 -6.60
N VAL A 43 7.38 -9.77 -5.47
CA VAL A 43 7.70 -11.19 -5.29
C VAL A 43 6.45 -11.93 -4.83
N SER A 44 6.50 -13.26 -4.70
CA SER A 44 5.39 -13.99 -4.05
C SER A 44 5.15 -13.44 -2.65
N VAL A 45 3.89 -13.39 -2.23
CA VAL A 45 3.54 -13.02 -0.85
C VAL A 45 3.84 -14.19 0.08
N PHE A 46 3.57 -15.41 -0.37
CA PHE A 46 3.80 -16.65 0.37
C PHE A 46 4.90 -17.44 -0.32
N ASP A 47 5.95 -17.79 0.43
CA ASP A 47 7.04 -18.64 -0.01
C ASP A 47 7.42 -19.60 1.14
N ALA A 48 6.75 -20.75 1.19
CA ALA A 48 6.90 -21.75 2.24
C ALA A 48 6.66 -21.18 3.64
N GLU A 49 7.72 -20.98 4.44
CA GLU A 49 7.64 -20.46 5.81
C GLU A 49 7.77 -18.93 5.88
N GLU A 50 7.96 -18.25 4.75
CA GLU A 50 8.12 -16.79 4.68
C GLU A 50 6.89 -16.09 4.09
N ILE A 51 6.45 -15.03 4.78
CA ILE A 51 5.41 -14.11 4.27
C ILE A 51 6.04 -12.76 3.96
N THR A 52 6.16 -12.43 2.67
CA THR A 52 6.63 -11.12 2.22
C THR A 52 5.50 -10.10 2.24
N ARG A 53 5.60 -9.13 3.16
CA ARG A 53 4.62 -8.03 3.29
C ARG A 53 4.67 -7.11 2.06
N GLN A 54 3.62 -7.20 1.26
CA GLN A 54 3.43 -6.37 0.07
C GLN A 54 2.02 -5.79 0.07
N GLN A 55 1.83 -4.68 -0.64
CA GLN A 55 0.47 -4.18 -0.84
C GLN A 55 -0.24 -5.08 -1.86
N VAL A 56 -1.42 -5.57 -1.47
CA VAL A 56 -2.35 -6.28 -2.35
C VAL A 56 -3.56 -5.40 -2.68
N ARG A 57 -3.61 -4.22 -2.04
CA ARG A 57 -4.52 -3.11 -2.32
C ARG A 57 -3.77 -1.77 -2.19
N PRO A 58 -3.93 -0.82 -3.13
CA PRO A 58 -3.18 0.44 -3.11
C PRO A 58 -3.45 1.28 -1.86
N GLY A 59 -2.39 1.89 -1.31
CA GLY A 59 -2.49 2.93 -0.27
C GLY A 59 -3.04 2.48 1.09
N ARG A 60 -3.26 1.17 1.30
CA ARG A 60 -3.82 0.61 2.53
C ARG A 60 -3.00 -0.57 3.03
N LEU A 61 -1.81 -0.29 3.55
CA LEU A 61 -0.87 -1.33 4.01
C LEU A 61 -1.45 -2.18 5.14
N SER A 62 -2.14 -1.58 6.12
CA SER A 62 -2.77 -2.34 7.21
C SER A 62 -3.89 -3.26 6.73
N LEU A 63 -4.70 -2.80 5.76
CA LEU A 63 -5.74 -3.63 5.16
C LEU A 63 -5.13 -4.77 4.33
N SER A 64 -4.06 -4.49 3.58
CA SER A 64 -3.31 -5.52 2.84
C SER A 64 -2.77 -6.59 3.80
N ALA A 65 -2.17 -6.19 4.91
CA ALA A 65 -1.66 -7.12 5.92
C ALA A 65 -2.78 -7.97 6.54
N ALA A 66 -3.94 -7.37 6.86
CA ALA A 66 -5.09 -8.10 7.40
C ALA A 66 -5.65 -9.12 6.40
N LEU A 67 -5.73 -8.76 5.11
CA LEU A 67 -6.14 -9.67 4.05
C LEU A 67 -5.15 -10.84 3.91
N ILE A 68 -3.85 -10.56 3.86
CA ILE A 68 -2.80 -11.58 3.77
C ILE A 68 -2.91 -12.56 4.96
N ALA A 69 -3.08 -12.04 6.18
CA ALA A 69 -3.26 -12.87 7.37
C ALA A 69 -4.55 -13.72 7.32
N HIS A 70 -5.65 -13.17 6.80
CA HIS A 70 -6.89 -13.93 6.61
C HIS A 70 -6.71 -15.06 5.59
N VAL A 71 -6.05 -14.79 4.46
CA VAL A 71 -5.76 -15.79 3.43
C VAL A 71 -4.84 -16.89 3.98
N GLU A 72 -3.81 -16.52 4.74
CA GLU A 72 -2.94 -17.49 5.42
C GLU A 72 -3.73 -18.44 6.33
N ALA A 73 -4.65 -17.89 7.12
CA ALA A 73 -5.45 -18.68 8.06
C ALA A 73 -6.55 -19.52 7.39
N SER A 74 -6.95 -19.20 6.15
CA SER A 74 -8.12 -19.80 5.49
C SER A 74 -7.77 -20.81 4.40
N TYR A 75 -6.53 -20.80 3.90
CA TYR A 75 -6.11 -21.64 2.78
C TYR A 75 -4.78 -22.34 3.10
N GLY A 76 -4.66 -23.61 2.76
CA GLY A 76 -3.43 -24.39 3.00
C GLY A 76 -2.43 -24.41 1.83
N ASP A 77 -2.84 -23.98 0.63
CA ASP A 77 -2.03 -24.04 -0.59
C ASP A 77 -1.51 -22.64 -0.98
N ASP A 78 -0.19 -22.48 -0.97
CA ASP A 78 0.48 -21.23 -1.33
C ASP A 78 0.21 -20.77 -2.76
N ALA A 79 -0.10 -21.68 -3.70
CA ALA A 79 -0.50 -21.29 -5.05
C ALA A 79 -1.84 -20.54 -5.04
N ILE A 80 -2.80 -21.03 -4.26
CA ILE A 80 -4.10 -20.36 -4.06
C ILE A 80 -3.90 -19.05 -3.32
N LYS A 81 -3.12 -19.06 -2.23
CA LYS A 81 -2.86 -17.84 -1.44
C LYS A 81 -2.22 -16.74 -2.29
N ASN A 82 -1.24 -17.08 -3.13
CA ASN A 82 -0.56 -16.12 -4.00
C ASN A 82 -1.43 -15.62 -5.17
N ASP A 83 -2.35 -16.44 -5.71
CA ASP A 83 -3.33 -15.92 -6.67
C ASP A 83 -4.24 -14.87 -6.02
N LEU A 84 -4.74 -15.16 -4.80
CA LEU A 84 -5.59 -14.24 -4.04
C LEU A 84 -4.85 -12.99 -3.54
N CYS A 85 -3.55 -13.10 -3.28
CA CYS A 85 -2.70 -12.03 -2.75
C CYS A 85 -1.67 -11.52 -3.78
N ALA A 86 -2.05 -11.44 -5.06
CA ALA A 86 -1.13 -10.91 -6.08
C ALA A 86 -0.69 -9.47 -5.72
N PRO A 87 0.62 -9.19 -5.61
CA PRO A 87 1.11 -7.87 -5.24
C PRO A 87 0.72 -6.80 -6.26
N ILE A 88 0.42 -5.62 -5.76
CA ILE A 88 0.23 -4.42 -6.57
C ILE A 88 1.47 -3.53 -6.39
N PRO A 89 2.21 -3.15 -7.44
CA PRO A 89 3.38 -2.30 -7.30
C PRO A 89 3.05 -0.89 -6.78
N SER A 90 3.99 -0.25 -6.07
CA SER A 90 3.83 1.15 -5.68
C SER A 90 3.84 2.05 -6.92
N VAL A 91 2.87 2.97 -6.97
CA VAL A 91 2.81 4.05 -7.96
C VAL A 91 3.98 5.00 -7.73
N GLU A 92 4.72 5.33 -8.78
CA GLU A 92 5.76 6.37 -8.76
C GLU A 92 5.51 7.45 -9.81
N LEU A 93 4.93 7.06 -10.94
CA LEU A 93 4.57 7.93 -12.04
C LEU A 93 3.05 7.99 -12.17
N ALA A 94 2.52 9.11 -12.69
CA ALA A 94 1.10 9.21 -13.01
C ALA A 94 0.64 8.11 -13.98
N ALA A 95 1.52 7.66 -14.88
CA ALA A 95 1.25 6.55 -15.79
C ALA A 95 1.04 5.20 -15.08
N ASP A 96 1.66 4.98 -13.91
CA ASP A 96 1.51 3.74 -13.15
C ASP A 96 0.08 3.56 -12.60
N TYR A 97 -0.70 4.65 -12.55
CA TYR A 97 -2.07 4.65 -12.04
C TYR A 97 -2.97 3.66 -12.79
N LEU A 98 -2.89 3.63 -14.12
CA LEU A 98 -3.74 2.76 -14.93
C LEU A 98 -3.42 1.28 -14.71
N SER A 99 -2.13 0.93 -14.66
CA SER A 99 -1.67 -0.43 -14.36
C SER A 99 -2.10 -0.86 -12.95
N THR A 100 -1.92 0.02 -11.97
CA THR A 100 -2.31 -0.21 -10.57
C THR A 100 -3.82 -0.40 -10.44
N MET A 101 -4.61 0.37 -11.19
CA MET A 101 -6.06 0.25 -11.22
C MET A 101 -6.49 -1.09 -11.85
N LEU A 102 -5.86 -1.51 -12.94
CA LEU A 102 -6.12 -2.81 -13.56
C LEU A 102 -5.80 -3.97 -12.60
N ASP A 103 -4.67 -3.92 -11.91
CA ASP A 103 -4.29 -4.97 -10.95
C ASP A 103 -5.22 -4.99 -9.73
N THR A 104 -5.68 -3.82 -9.29
CA THR A 104 -6.73 -3.72 -8.26
C THR A 104 -8.01 -4.43 -8.69
N LEU A 105 -8.49 -4.16 -9.92
CA LEU A 105 -9.70 -4.80 -10.44
C LEU A 105 -9.53 -6.31 -10.61
N ARG A 106 -8.34 -6.79 -11.00
CA ARG A 106 -8.03 -8.22 -11.08
C ARG A 106 -8.11 -8.89 -9.72
N ASN A 107 -7.49 -8.28 -8.69
CA ASN A 107 -7.55 -8.79 -7.32
C ASN A 107 -8.99 -8.79 -6.79
N GLU A 108 -9.73 -7.70 -6.99
CA GLU A 108 -11.14 -7.61 -6.57
C GLU A 108 -12.02 -8.67 -7.27
N ARG A 109 -11.76 -8.98 -8.55
CA ARG A 109 -12.45 -10.05 -9.27
C ARG A 109 -12.18 -11.43 -8.66
N ARG A 110 -10.93 -11.72 -8.27
CA ARG A 110 -10.55 -12.99 -7.62
C ARG A 110 -11.22 -13.19 -6.27
N TRP A 111 -11.53 -12.10 -5.57
CA TRP A 111 -12.23 -12.16 -4.28
C TRP A 111 -13.75 -12.36 -4.43
N GLY A 112 -14.32 -12.10 -5.61
CA GLY A 112 -15.76 -12.22 -5.87
C GLY A 112 -16.39 -13.58 -5.50
N PRO A 113 -15.74 -14.73 -5.79
CA PRO A 113 -16.18 -16.05 -5.35
C PRO A 113 -16.07 -16.31 -3.84
N ILE A 114 -15.24 -15.57 -3.10
CA ILE A 114 -15.04 -15.70 -1.63
C ILE A 114 -16.14 -14.94 -0.90
N ARG A 115 -17.39 -15.26 -1.24
CA ARG A 115 -18.57 -14.46 -0.92
C ARG A 115 -19.09 -14.72 0.50
N SER A 116 -18.24 -14.42 1.48
CA SER A 116 -18.66 -13.92 2.80
C SER A 116 -18.52 -12.39 2.92
N CYS A 117 -18.00 -11.74 1.87
CA CYS A 117 -17.76 -10.29 1.80
C CYS A 117 -19.05 -9.50 1.52
N VAL A 118 -19.61 -8.86 2.54
CA VAL A 118 -20.56 -7.75 2.36
C VAL A 118 -19.76 -6.54 1.90
N VAL A 119 -20.06 -6.02 0.70
CA VAL A 119 -19.56 -4.73 0.24
C VAL A 119 -20.31 -3.64 1.01
N GLY A 120 -19.76 -3.21 2.14
CA GLY A 120 -20.18 -2.01 2.83
C GLY A 120 -19.39 -0.81 2.29
N SER A 121 -20.08 0.25 1.88
CA SER A 121 -19.42 1.53 1.58
C SER A 121 -18.91 2.15 2.88
N THR A 122 -17.60 2.42 2.94
CA THR A 122 -17.08 3.31 3.99
C THR A 122 -17.30 4.77 3.56
N SER A 123 -17.27 5.70 4.53
CA SER A 123 -17.47 7.14 4.34
C SER A 123 -16.50 7.82 3.36
N ILE A 124 -15.48 7.09 2.87
CA ILE A 124 -14.48 7.56 1.89
C ILE A 124 -14.79 7.00 0.47
N GLY A 125 -15.95 6.36 0.27
CA GLY A 125 -16.38 5.87 -1.05
C GLY A 125 -15.66 4.61 -1.54
N TYR A 126 -14.82 3.98 -0.71
CA TYR A 126 -14.16 2.72 -1.02
C TYR A 126 -14.87 1.54 -0.34
N PRO A 127 -15.02 0.40 -1.02
CA PRO A 127 -15.66 -0.77 -0.43
C PRO A 127 -14.75 -1.34 0.68
N ALA A 128 -15.31 -1.48 1.88
CA ALA A 128 -14.68 -2.22 2.96
C ALA A 128 -14.70 -3.72 2.65
N LEU A 129 -13.58 -4.37 2.88
CA LEU A 129 -13.49 -5.84 2.89
C LEU A 129 -13.80 -6.30 4.32
N VAL A 130 -14.83 -7.11 4.46
CA VAL A 130 -15.18 -7.79 5.71
C VAL A 130 -14.89 -9.28 5.51
N PHE A 131 -13.93 -9.80 6.26
CA PHE A 131 -13.51 -11.19 6.17
C PHE A 131 -14.34 -12.04 7.14
N ARG A 132 -14.98 -13.11 6.65
CA ARG A 132 -15.38 -14.24 7.51
C ARG A 132 -14.57 -15.46 7.13
N THR A 133 -14.01 -16.12 8.14
CA THR A 133 -13.34 -17.41 8.00
C THR A 133 -14.33 -18.45 7.45
N PRO A 134 -13.97 -19.22 6.42
CA PRO A 134 -14.74 -20.41 6.08
C PRO A 134 -14.72 -21.39 7.28
N ALA A 135 -15.85 -22.05 7.53
CA ALA A 135 -15.96 -23.10 8.54
C ALA A 135 -15.31 -24.40 8.06
#